data_AF-B5UB87-F1
#
_entry.id   AF-B5UB87-F1
#
_cell.length_a   1.000
_cell.length_b   1.000
_cell.length_c   1.000
_cell.angle_alpha   90.00
_cell.angle_beta   90.00
_cell.angle_gamma   90.00
#
_symmetry.space_group_name_H-M   'P 1'
#
loop_
_entity.id
_entity.type
_entity.pdbx_description
1 polymer ?
#
loop_
_entity_poly.entity_id
_entity_poly.type
_entity_poly.pdbx_seq_one_letter_code
_entity_poly.pdbx_strand_id
1 'polypeptide(L)'
;TEVLIHPQVNTLLQCVRNLLSSFTRRRHLVHAGYTFAGSGSWCLQDGTFSLADFIDAFQESEVQRVLRAYENCVTVDIHCSPEGDWTSERLSKETFSRLCKVRVNPDDCLTAGSAPIANFINYLSPFLRPASIEQLLEPSDVVGNIRFSHPTLYVFPGGQGDAALFGI
;
A
#
# COMPACT_ATOMS: atom_id res chain seq x y z
N THR A 1 -1.65 -8.76 15.64
CA THR A 1 -1.48 -8.91 14.18
C THR A 1 -2.83 -8.67 13.56
N GLU A 2 -2.91 -7.78 12.59
CA GLU A 2 -4.13 -7.40 11.87
C GLU A 2 -3.92 -7.71 10.39
N VAL A 3 -4.93 -8.26 9.72
CA VAL A 3 -4.87 -8.64 8.30
C VAL A 3 -6.07 -8.00 7.61
N LEU A 4 -5.79 -7.21 6.58
CA LEU A 4 -6.81 -6.51 5.80
C LEU A 4 -6.87 -7.14 4.40
N ILE A 5 -8.07 -7.50 3.96
CA ILE A 5 -8.32 -8.08 2.62
C ILE A 5 -9.23 -7.11 1.87
N HIS A 6 -8.77 -6.59 0.74
CA HIS A 6 -9.44 -5.55 -0.05
C HIS A 6 -9.98 -4.37 0.81
N PRO A 7 -9.15 -3.75 1.67
CA PRO A 7 -9.64 -2.68 2.53
C PRO A 7 -9.98 -1.42 1.72
N GLN A 8 -10.89 -0.62 2.28
CA GLN A 8 -11.09 0.77 1.89
C GLN A 8 -9.96 1.66 2.43
N VAL A 9 -9.76 2.82 1.79
CA VAL A 9 -8.75 3.82 2.15
C VAL A 9 -8.86 4.22 3.63
N ASN A 10 -10.07 4.54 4.08
CA ASN A 10 -10.30 4.97 5.46
C ASN A 10 -9.99 3.87 6.49
N THR A 11 -10.30 2.61 6.15
CA THR A 11 -9.97 1.47 7.00
C THR A 11 -8.46 1.31 7.12
N LEU A 12 -7.73 1.32 6.00
CA LEU A 12 -6.27 1.20 6.04
C LEU A 12 -5.64 2.36 6.83
N LEU A 13 -6.05 3.60 6.57
CA LEU A 13 -5.57 4.79 7.29
C LEU A 13 -5.74 4.64 8.80
N GLN A 14 -6.92 4.20 9.25
CA GLN A 14 -7.17 4.00 10.66
C GLN A 14 -6.29 2.90 11.26
N CYS A 15 -6.12 1.77 10.57
CA CYS A 15 -5.25 0.68 11.01
C CYS A 15 -3.78 1.12 11.08
N VAL A 16 -3.30 1.89 10.10
CA VAL A 16 -1.94 2.47 10.12
C VAL A 16 -1.77 3.41 11.32
N ARG A 17 -2.72 4.31 11.57
CA ARG A 17 -2.69 5.19 12.75
C ARG A 17 -2.68 4.41 14.06
N ASN A 18 -3.49 3.36 14.16
CA ASN A 18 -3.52 2.47 15.34
C ASN A 18 -2.19 1.71 15.53
N LEU A 19 -1.59 1.23 14.43
CA LEU A 19 -0.27 0.61 14.46
C LEU A 19 0.79 1.60 14.98
N LEU A 20 0.77 2.84 14.46
CA LEU A 20 1.71 3.89 14.81
C LEU A 20 1.53 4.43 16.24
N SER A 21 0.33 4.37 16.79
CA SER A 21 0.03 4.74 18.19
C SER A 21 0.10 3.55 19.17
N SER A 22 0.43 2.34 18.71
CA SER A 22 0.56 1.18 19.59
C SER A 22 1.80 1.24 20.49
N PHE A 23 1.78 0.55 21.64
CA PHE A 23 2.94 0.46 22.53
C PHE A 23 4.03 -0.53 22.07
N THR A 24 3.92 -1.04 20.84
CA THR A 24 4.88 -2.02 20.30
C THR A 24 6.12 -1.31 19.76
N ARG A 25 7.32 -1.83 20.14
CA ARG A 25 8.60 -1.27 19.70
C ARG A 25 8.95 -1.61 18.25
N ARG A 26 8.63 -2.82 17.79
CA ARG A 26 8.88 -3.26 16.42
C ARG A 26 7.55 -3.45 15.70
N ARG A 27 7.34 -2.68 14.65
CA ARG A 27 6.11 -2.63 13.88
C ARG A 27 6.43 -3.00 12.45
N HIS A 28 5.63 -3.87 11.88
CA HIS A 28 5.76 -4.28 10.49
C HIS A 28 4.49 -3.91 9.73
N LEU A 29 4.63 -3.29 8.57
CA LEU A 29 3.56 -3.03 7.63
C LEU A 29 3.92 -3.74 6.33
N VAL A 30 3.11 -4.73 5.93
CA VAL A 30 3.36 -5.53 4.72
C VAL A 30 2.23 -5.27 3.74
N HIS A 31 2.57 -4.69 2.59
CA HIS A 31 1.67 -4.51 1.48
C HIS A 31 1.97 -5.55 0.39
N ALA A 32 0.99 -6.39 0.09
CA ALA A 32 1.05 -7.45 -0.92
C ALA A 32 -0.05 -7.30 -1.98
N GLY A 33 -0.46 -6.06 -2.28
CA GLY A 33 -1.45 -5.72 -3.31
C GLY A 33 -0.83 -5.00 -4.51
N TYR A 34 -1.67 -4.48 -5.40
CA TYR A 34 -1.22 -3.70 -6.54
C TYR A 34 -0.66 -2.35 -6.13
N THR A 35 0.33 -1.90 -6.88
CA THR A 35 0.98 -0.60 -6.70
C THR A 35 1.06 0.09 -8.06
N PHE A 36 0.77 1.39 -8.09
CA PHE A 36 0.92 2.18 -9.31
C PHE A 36 2.40 2.37 -9.64
N ALA A 37 2.78 1.97 -10.86
CA ALA A 37 4.13 2.21 -11.38
C ALA A 37 4.41 3.72 -11.40
N GLY A 38 5.59 4.11 -10.93
CA GLY A 38 6.01 5.51 -10.86
C GLY A 38 5.63 6.23 -9.57
N SER A 39 4.36 6.23 -9.13
CA SER A 39 4.00 6.90 -7.86
C SER A 39 4.27 6.04 -6.62
N GLY A 40 4.21 4.72 -6.77
CA GLY A 40 4.30 3.79 -5.65
C GLY A 40 3.04 3.75 -4.77
N SER A 41 1.96 4.45 -5.14
CA SER A 41 0.72 4.42 -4.37
C SER A 41 0.09 3.03 -4.38
N TRP A 42 -0.40 2.58 -3.22
CA TRP A 42 -1.04 1.29 -3.04
C TRP A 42 -2.50 1.37 -3.49
N CYS A 43 -2.92 0.43 -4.33
CA CYS A 43 -4.29 0.36 -4.81
C CYS A 43 -5.20 -0.29 -3.77
N LEU A 44 -6.27 0.41 -3.39
CA LEU A 44 -7.28 -0.04 -2.44
C LEU A 44 -8.65 -0.11 -3.10
N GLN A 45 -9.66 -0.58 -2.37
CA GLN A 45 -11.00 -0.82 -2.94
C GLN A 45 -11.63 0.47 -3.53
N ASP A 46 -11.45 1.60 -2.86
CA ASP A 46 -12.12 2.87 -3.15
C ASP A 46 -11.14 4.03 -3.33
N GLY A 47 -9.84 3.75 -3.50
CA GLY A 47 -8.85 4.76 -3.82
C GLY A 47 -7.42 4.28 -3.70
N THR A 48 -6.52 5.19 -3.34
CA THR A 48 -5.10 4.87 -3.18
C THR A 48 -4.59 5.32 -1.82
N PHE A 49 -3.54 4.64 -1.37
CA PHE A 49 -2.77 5.06 -0.20
C PHE A 49 -1.34 5.34 -0.65
N SER A 50 -0.94 6.61 -0.57
CA SER A 50 0.34 7.11 -1.03
C SER A 50 1.37 7.18 0.09
N LEU A 51 2.63 7.44 -0.28
CA LEU A 51 3.68 7.76 0.69
C LEU A 51 3.33 9.01 1.52
N ALA A 52 2.66 10.00 0.91
CA ALA A 52 2.25 11.21 1.60
C ALA A 52 1.22 10.90 2.71
N ASP A 53 0.22 10.06 2.40
CA ASP A 53 -0.77 9.62 3.39
C ASP A 53 -0.12 8.90 4.58
N PHE A 54 0.92 8.09 4.31
CA PHE A 54 1.70 7.44 5.35
C PHE A 54 2.49 8.44 6.21
N ILE A 55 3.13 9.44 5.60
CA ILE A 55 3.84 10.51 6.30
C ILE A 55 2.87 11.33 7.16
N ASP A 56 1.69 11.66 6.63
CA ASP A 56 0.66 12.42 7.33
C ASP A 56 0.10 11.66 8.54
N ALA A 57 0.03 10.32 8.48
CA ALA A 57 -0.35 9.50 9.62
C ALA A 57 0.57 9.69 10.84
N PHE A 58 1.83 10.13 10.65
CA PHE A 58 2.72 10.48 11.77
C PHE A 58 2.36 11.81 12.43
N GLN A 59 1.64 12.71 11.76
CA GLN A 59 1.27 14.02 12.32
C GLN A 59 0.10 13.93 13.32
N GLU A 60 -0.59 12.77 13.38
CA GLU A 60 -1.66 12.53 14.33
C GLU A 60 -1.21 12.70 15.78
N SER A 61 -2.03 13.38 16.58
CA SER A 61 -1.68 13.75 17.97
C SER A 61 -1.34 12.54 18.84
N GLU A 62 -2.11 11.47 18.73
CA GLU A 62 -1.87 10.22 19.48
C GLU A 62 -0.60 9.50 19.03
N VAL A 63 -0.28 9.55 17.73
CA VAL A 63 0.96 8.98 17.20
C VAL A 63 2.16 9.77 17.72
N GLN A 64 2.11 11.10 17.62
CA GLN A 64 3.14 11.99 18.16
C GLN A 64 3.37 11.79 19.66
N ARG A 65 2.28 11.67 20.43
CA ARG A 65 2.33 11.44 21.88
C ARG A 65 3.10 10.16 22.22
N VAL A 66 2.78 9.05 21.54
CA VAL A 66 3.41 7.75 21.78
C VAL A 66 4.87 7.75 21.32
N LEU A 67 5.16 8.27 20.14
CA LEU A 67 6.54 8.30 19.63
C LEU A 67 7.47 9.16 20.49
N ARG A 68 6.98 10.28 21.06
CA ARG A 68 7.76 11.10 22.01
C ARG A 68 7.98 10.42 23.35
N ALA A 69 6.99 9.66 23.84
CA ALA A 69 7.13 8.92 25.09
C ALA A 69 8.15 7.78 25.00
N TYR A 70 8.41 7.26 23.79
CA TYR A 70 9.34 6.17 23.51
C TYR A 70 10.35 6.55 22.42
N GLU A 71 10.88 7.77 22.51
CA GLU A 71 11.80 8.33 21.52
C GLU A 71 12.99 7.37 21.27
N ASN A 72 13.34 7.18 19.99
CA ASN A 72 14.41 6.30 19.52
C ASN A 72 14.26 4.80 19.88
N CYS A 73 13.13 4.38 20.47
CA CYS A 73 12.87 2.99 20.84
C CYS A 73 11.96 2.26 19.84
N VAL A 74 11.31 2.99 18.94
CA VAL A 74 10.35 2.46 17.97
C VAL A 74 11.02 2.27 16.61
N THR A 75 10.78 1.11 16.00
CA THR A 75 11.15 0.77 14.62
C THR A 75 9.90 0.38 13.84
N VAL A 76 9.74 0.96 12.65
CA VAL A 76 8.70 0.64 11.68
C VAL A 76 9.37 0.11 10.41
N ASP A 77 9.17 -1.16 10.11
CA ASP A 77 9.65 -1.79 8.88
C ASP A 77 8.47 -1.96 7.92
N ILE A 78 8.62 -1.39 6.73
CA ILE A 78 7.61 -1.39 5.67
C ILE A 78 8.10 -2.35 4.59
N HIS A 79 7.25 -3.30 4.19
CA HIS A 79 7.51 -4.24 3.12
C HIS A 79 6.50 -3.99 2.01
N CYS A 80 6.96 -3.48 0.86
CA CYS A 80 6.10 -3.12 -0.26
C CYS A 80 6.86 -3.18 -1.60
N SER A 81 6.14 -3.05 -2.71
CA SER A 81 6.76 -2.95 -4.04
C SER A 81 7.78 -1.81 -4.08
N PRO A 82 8.98 -1.99 -4.68
CA PRO A 82 10.02 -0.96 -4.77
C PRO A 82 9.71 0.07 -5.88
N GLU A 83 8.51 0.63 -5.84
CA GLU A 83 8.00 1.61 -6.79
C GLU A 83 7.95 3.01 -6.16
N GLY A 84 8.15 4.03 -6.99
CA GLY A 84 8.13 5.43 -6.56
C GLY A 84 9.12 5.75 -5.43
N ASP A 85 8.69 6.58 -4.50
CA ASP A 85 9.54 7.14 -3.45
C ASP A 85 9.56 6.32 -2.14
N TRP A 86 9.03 5.09 -2.15
CA TRP A 86 9.07 4.18 -1.00
C TRP A 86 10.50 3.67 -0.75
N THR A 87 11.34 4.54 -0.19
CA THR A 87 12.73 4.25 0.15
C THR A 87 13.07 4.68 1.56
N SER A 88 13.96 3.93 2.21
CA SER A 88 14.50 4.32 3.52
C SER A 88 15.19 5.68 3.46
N GLU A 89 15.84 6.03 2.33
CA GLU A 89 16.47 7.35 2.14
C GLU A 89 15.44 8.48 2.17
N ARG A 90 14.33 8.36 1.43
CA ARG A 90 13.27 9.38 1.40
C ARG A 90 12.66 9.60 2.79
N LEU A 91 12.36 8.51 3.51
CA LEU A 91 11.76 8.57 4.85
C LEU A 91 12.73 9.15 5.88
N SER A 92 14.04 8.91 5.75
CA SER A 92 15.04 9.45 6.68
C SER A 92 15.08 10.98 6.74
N LYS A 93 14.58 11.67 5.70
CA LYS A 93 14.49 13.13 5.60
C LYS A 93 13.26 13.71 6.33
N GLU A 94 12.32 12.87 6.72
CA GLU A 94 11.09 13.29 7.39
C GLU A 94 11.26 13.61 8.88
N THR A 95 10.39 14.46 9.42
CA THR A 95 10.48 14.94 10.80
C THR A 95 10.34 13.82 11.84
N PHE A 96 9.53 12.80 11.58
CA PHE A 96 9.35 11.65 12.47
C PHE A 96 10.61 10.78 12.60
N SER A 97 11.57 10.88 11.67
CA SER A 97 12.83 10.12 11.72
C SER A 97 13.73 10.54 12.90
N ARG A 98 13.42 11.66 13.56
CA ARG A 98 14.02 12.06 14.84
C ARG A 98 13.46 11.29 16.03
N LEU A 99 12.23 10.78 15.91
CA LEU A 99 11.50 10.12 16.99
C LEU A 99 11.58 8.60 16.92
N CYS A 100 11.68 8.05 15.70
CA CYS A 100 11.69 6.61 15.48
C CYS A 100 12.45 6.24 14.21
N LYS A 101 12.82 4.96 14.09
CA LYS A 101 13.49 4.43 12.91
C LYS A 101 12.45 3.87 11.94
N VAL A 102 12.42 4.37 10.70
CA VAL A 102 11.55 3.83 9.64
C VAL A 102 12.43 3.27 8.52
N ARG A 103 12.14 2.04 8.08
CA ARG A 103 12.86 1.38 6.98
C ARG A 103 11.88 0.82 5.98
N VAL A 104 12.22 0.92 4.70
CA VAL A 104 11.51 0.23 3.62
C VAL A 104 12.36 -0.93 3.14
N ASN A 105 11.74 -2.09 3.00
CA ASN A 105 12.31 -3.34 2.52
C ASN A 105 13.70 -3.62 3.15
N PRO A 106 13.81 -3.67 4.50
CA PRO A 106 15.08 -3.97 5.13
C PRO A 106 15.57 -5.36 4.72
N ASP A 107 16.90 -5.54 4.71
CA ASP A 107 17.51 -6.82 4.39
C ASP A 107 16.99 -7.95 5.28
N ASP A 108 16.87 -9.14 4.69
CA ASP A 108 16.42 -10.33 5.40
C ASP A 108 17.38 -10.66 6.56
N CYS A 109 16.82 -10.77 7.77
CA CYS A 109 17.57 -11.23 8.94
C CYS A 109 17.81 -12.74 8.94
N LEU A 110 17.09 -13.49 8.09
CA LEU A 110 17.20 -14.94 7.96
C LEU A 110 17.85 -15.26 6.62
N THR A 111 18.74 -16.25 6.59
CA THR A 111 19.31 -16.73 5.33
C THR A 111 18.20 -17.34 4.46
N ALA A 112 17.93 -16.72 3.31
CA ALA A 112 17.13 -17.31 2.25
C ALA A 112 17.73 -18.69 1.91
N GLY A 113 17.08 -19.76 2.38
CA GLY A 113 17.68 -21.10 2.38
C GLY A 113 17.23 -22.00 3.54
N SER A 114 16.47 -21.49 4.49
CA SER A 114 15.75 -22.31 5.46
C SER A 114 14.79 -23.28 4.73
N ALA A 115 15.12 -24.57 4.75
CA ALA A 115 14.29 -25.62 4.14
C ALA A 115 12.82 -25.60 4.65
N PRO A 116 12.54 -25.35 5.95
CA PRO A 116 11.16 -25.18 6.42
C PRO A 116 10.41 -24.04 5.73
N ILE A 117 11.06 -22.88 5.54
CA ILE A 117 10.44 -21.72 4.88
C ILE A 117 10.19 -22.04 3.39
N ALA A 118 11.17 -22.62 2.70
CA ALA A 118 11.03 -23.01 1.31
C ALA A 118 9.88 -24.02 1.11
N ASN A 119 9.79 -25.03 1.97
CA ASN A 119 8.70 -26.01 1.93
C ASN A 119 7.33 -25.38 2.17
N PHE A 120 7.24 -24.42 3.08
CA PHE A 120 5.99 -23.69 3.34
C PHE A 120 5.57 -22.82 2.15
N ILE A 121 6.50 -22.10 1.52
CA ILE A 121 6.24 -21.32 0.32
C ILE A 121 5.77 -22.23 -0.83
N ASN A 122 6.46 -23.36 -1.05
CA ASN A 122 6.08 -24.33 -2.07
C ASN A 122 4.70 -24.92 -1.84
N TYR A 123 4.33 -25.15 -0.57
CA TYR A 123 2.99 -25.59 -0.20
C TYR A 123 1.94 -24.51 -0.53
N LEU A 124 2.18 -23.23 -0.23
CA LEU A 124 1.22 -22.16 -0.46
C LEU A 124 1.09 -21.72 -1.92
N SER A 125 2.18 -21.77 -2.69
CA SER A 125 2.26 -21.29 -4.07
C SER A 125 1.09 -21.70 -4.99
N PRO A 126 0.63 -22.97 -5.03
CA PRO A 126 -0.49 -23.36 -5.90
C PRO A 126 -1.86 -22.77 -5.47
N PHE A 127 -1.99 -22.31 -4.22
CA PHE A 127 -3.23 -21.74 -3.68
C PHE A 127 -3.32 -20.22 -3.88
N LEU A 128 -2.18 -19.54 -4.01
CA LEU A 128 -2.11 -18.11 -4.22
C LEU A 128 -2.20 -17.80 -5.72
N ARG A 129 -3.42 -17.61 -6.22
CA ARG A 129 -3.66 -17.13 -7.59
C ARG A 129 -3.97 -15.63 -7.55
N PRO A 130 -3.06 -14.75 -7.98
CA PRO A 130 -3.38 -13.35 -8.14
C PRO A 130 -4.55 -13.22 -9.13
N ALA A 131 -5.48 -12.31 -8.85
CA ALA A 131 -6.44 -11.92 -9.88
C ALA A 131 -5.67 -11.30 -11.05
N SER A 132 -6.09 -11.53 -12.29
CA SER A 132 -5.53 -10.79 -13.40
C SER A 132 -6.14 -9.38 -13.43
N ILE A 133 -5.47 -8.42 -14.08
CA ILE A 133 -6.03 -7.08 -14.24
C ILE A 133 -7.39 -7.17 -14.96
N GLU A 134 -7.53 -8.06 -15.95
CA GLU A 134 -8.78 -8.29 -16.69
C GLU A 134 -9.90 -8.82 -15.79
N GLN A 135 -9.58 -9.63 -14.78
CA GLN A 135 -10.55 -10.12 -13.79
C GLN A 135 -10.99 -9.01 -12.83
N LEU A 136 -10.15 -8.02 -12.59
CA LEU A 136 -10.48 -6.86 -11.76
C LEU A 136 -11.21 -5.77 -12.56
N LEU A 137 -11.04 -5.77 -13.88
CA LEU A 137 -11.70 -4.88 -14.84
C LEU A 137 -12.88 -5.59 -15.49
N GLU A 138 -13.86 -6.01 -14.69
CA GLU A 138 -15.06 -6.64 -15.23
C GLU A 138 -15.74 -5.71 -16.24
N PRO A 139 -16.09 -6.21 -17.43
CA PRO A 139 -16.80 -5.42 -18.43
C PRO A 139 -18.17 -5.02 -17.89
N SER A 140 -18.62 -3.82 -18.22
CA SER A 140 -19.98 -3.39 -17.89
C SER A 140 -20.99 -4.21 -18.69
N ASP A 141 -22.06 -4.68 -18.04
CA ASP A 141 -23.23 -5.30 -18.69
C ASP A 141 -24.03 -4.31 -19.54
N VAL A 142 -23.69 -3.01 -19.48
CA VAL A 142 -24.33 -1.96 -20.26
C VAL A 142 -23.87 -2.03 -21.72
N VAL A 143 -24.72 -2.61 -22.56
CA VAL A 143 -24.52 -2.66 -24.02
C VAL A 143 -25.12 -1.40 -24.65
N GLY A 144 -24.30 -0.63 -25.37
CA GLY A 144 -24.75 0.57 -26.07
C GLY A 144 -23.81 0.96 -27.22
N ASN A 145 -24.36 1.50 -28.30
CA ASN A 145 -23.56 2.09 -29.37
C ASN A 145 -23.19 3.52 -28.99
N ILE A 146 -21.90 3.74 -28.72
CA ILE A 146 -21.38 5.10 -28.53
C ILE A 146 -20.96 5.63 -29.92
N ARG A 147 -21.61 6.70 -30.37
CA ARG A 147 -21.27 7.38 -31.64
C ARG A 147 -20.46 8.64 -31.34
N PHE A 148 -19.23 8.67 -31.82
CA PHE A 148 -18.37 9.84 -31.73
C PHE A 148 -18.47 10.67 -33.01
N SER A 149 -18.73 11.97 -32.88
CA SER A 149 -18.75 12.92 -34.00
C SER A 149 -17.47 13.75 -34.11
N HIS A 150 -16.65 13.78 -33.06
CA HIS A 150 -15.42 14.56 -32.93
C HIS A 150 -14.29 13.67 -32.34
N PRO A 151 -13.00 14.04 -32.43
CA PRO A 151 -11.92 13.32 -31.76
C PRO A 151 -12.23 13.19 -30.26
N THR A 152 -12.40 11.95 -29.81
CA THR A 152 -12.88 11.67 -28.45
C THR A 152 -11.96 10.67 -27.77
N LEU A 153 -11.46 11.01 -26.58
CA LEU A 153 -10.68 10.12 -25.71
C LEU A 153 -11.63 9.46 -24.72
N TYR A 154 -11.68 8.13 -24.73
CA TYR A 154 -12.46 7.34 -23.79
C TYR A 154 -11.52 6.64 -22.82
N VAL A 155 -11.69 6.91 -21.53
CA VAL A 155 -10.82 6.38 -20.47
C VAL A 155 -11.66 5.48 -19.58
N PHE A 156 -11.31 4.19 -19.56
CA PHE A 156 -11.80 3.28 -18.54
C PHE A 156 -10.91 3.41 -17.31
N PRO A 157 -11.42 3.93 -16.18
CA PRO A 157 -10.67 3.87 -14.94
C PRO A 157 -10.51 2.40 -14.57
N GLY A 158 -9.28 1.98 -14.32
CA GLY A 158 -8.96 0.60 -14.00
C GLY A 158 -9.60 0.14 -12.67
N GLY A 159 -10.90 -0.18 -12.67
CA GLY A 159 -11.64 -0.72 -11.54
C GLY A 159 -12.33 0.32 -10.66
N GLN A 160 -12.37 1.60 -11.06
CA GLN A 160 -13.06 2.65 -10.32
C GLN A 160 -14.08 3.43 -11.19
N GLY A 161 -15.27 2.87 -11.37
CA GLY A 161 -16.43 3.61 -11.85
C GLY A 161 -16.62 3.66 -13.38
N ASP A 162 -17.60 4.46 -13.78
CA ASP A 162 -18.02 4.59 -15.18
C ASP A 162 -16.92 5.26 -16.02
N ALA A 163 -16.77 4.78 -17.25
CA ALA A 163 -15.80 5.31 -18.20
C ALA A 163 -15.99 6.82 -18.44
N ALA A 164 -14.89 7.57 -18.44
CA ALA A 164 -14.89 8.99 -18.71
C ALA A 164 -14.73 9.26 -20.20
N LEU A 165 -15.52 10.21 -20.71
CA LEU A 165 -15.49 10.64 -22.11
C LEU A 165 -14.98 12.07 -22.22
N PHE A 166 -13.91 12.29 -22.97
CA PHE A 166 -13.38 13.61 -23.28
C PHE A 166 -13.49 13.89 -24.78
N GLY A 167 -14.37 14.82 -25.16
CA GLY A 167 -14.41 15.35 -26.54
C GLY A 167 -13.48 16.56 -26.68
N ILE A 168 -12.72 16.62 -27.78
CA ILE A 168 -11.88 17.77 -28.16
C ILE A 168 -12.58 18.55 -29.27
#